data_AF-A0A913Z7L3-F1
#
_entry.id   AF-A0A913Z7L3-F1
#
_cell.length_a   1.000
_cell.length_b   1.000
_cell.length_c   1.000
_cell.angle_alpha   90.00
_cell.angle_beta   90.00
_cell.angle_gamma   90.00
#
_symmetry.space_group_name_H-M   'P 1'
#
loop_
_entity.id
_entity.type
_entity.pdbx_description
1 polymer ?
#
loop_
_entity_poly.entity_id
_entity_poly.type
_entity_poly.pdbx_seq_one_letter_code
_entity_poly.pdbx_strand_id
1 'polypeptide(L)'
;MAGEVVDRGLVSNVTAIFATLAVHAVSFLVDPWLMSSLPLAVSTSSLIASGSLMYALVDRQVRDVYGAERMASCFGLMSFLTSPAKLLGGFMPGWIYDATGSYDNAFIILGLTGLAAAVPLAIKIHYHKVTR
;
A
#
# COMPACT_ATOMS: atom_id res chain seq x y z
N MET A 1 -14.07 2.28 -9.49
CA MET A 1 -13.47 2.59 -10.80
C MET A 1 -12.20 1.79 -11.09
N ALA A 2 -11.19 1.75 -10.22
CA ALA A 2 -9.97 0.99 -10.52
C ALA A 2 -10.15 -0.55 -10.59
N GLY A 3 -11.05 -1.13 -9.78
CA GLY A 3 -11.45 -2.54 -9.93
C GLY A 3 -12.01 -2.84 -11.32
N GLU A 4 -12.87 -1.97 -11.84
CA GLU A 4 -13.46 -2.11 -13.17
C GLU A 4 -12.42 -2.05 -14.31
N VAL A 5 -11.37 -1.23 -14.17
CA VAL A 5 -10.27 -1.16 -15.14
C VAL A 5 -9.47 -2.47 -15.19
N VAL A 6 -9.23 -3.08 -14.02
CA VAL A 6 -8.59 -4.39 -13.90
C VAL A 6 -9.53 -5.49 -14.40
N ASP A 7 -10.82 -5.41 -14.10
CA ASP A 7 -11.85 -6.37 -14.53
C ASP A 7 -12.00 -6.41 -16.06
N ARG A 8 -11.82 -5.27 -16.73
CA ARG A 8 -11.79 -5.16 -18.19
C ARG A 8 -10.48 -5.67 -18.82
N GLY A 9 -9.51 -6.11 -18.02
CA GLY A 9 -8.23 -6.66 -18.49
C GLY A 9 -7.27 -5.60 -19.06
N LEU A 10 -7.53 -4.32 -18.86
CA LEU A 10 -6.72 -3.23 -19.41
C LEU A 10 -5.35 -3.11 -18.71
N VAL A 11 -5.29 -3.49 -17.43
CA VAL A 11 -4.08 -3.44 -16.60
C VAL A 11 -3.99 -4.73 -15.78
N SER A 12 -2.78 -5.29 -15.65
CA SER A 12 -2.59 -6.45 -14.79
C SER A 12 -2.85 -6.08 -13.32
N ASN A 13 -3.46 -6.99 -12.55
CA ASN A 13 -3.76 -6.75 -11.15
C ASN A 13 -2.49 -6.39 -10.33
N VAL A 14 -1.35 -7.04 -10.63
CA VAL A 14 -0.05 -6.74 -9.99
C VAL A 14 0.43 -5.32 -10.29
N THR A 15 0.27 -4.86 -11.53
CA THR A 15 0.62 -3.48 -11.91
C THR A 15 -0.30 -2.48 -11.23
N ALA A 16 -1.59 -2.80 -11.09
CA ALA A 16 -2.52 -1.96 -10.36
C ALA A 16 -2.14 -1.86 -8.87
N ILE A 17 -1.81 -2.98 -8.21
CA ILE A 17 -1.34 -3.00 -6.82
C ILE A 17 -0.09 -2.12 -6.67
N PHE A 18 0.91 -2.30 -7.55
CA PHE A 18 2.13 -1.50 -7.53
C PHE A 18 1.84 0.00 -7.65
N ALA A 19 1.01 0.41 -8.61
CA ALA A 19 0.65 1.80 -8.80
C ALA A 19 -0.08 2.39 -7.58
N THR A 20 -1.02 1.63 -6.99
CA THR A 20 -1.76 2.08 -5.80
C THR A 20 -0.86 2.20 -4.58
N LEU A 21 0.07 1.28 -4.39
CA LEU A 21 1.03 1.31 -3.30
C LEU A 21 2.00 2.49 -3.46
N ALA A 22 2.44 2.78 -4.68
CA ALA A 22 3.28 3.94 -4.96
C ALA A 22 2.57 5.26 -4.63
N VAL A 23 1.29 5.41 -5.03
CA VAL A 23 0.48 6.59 -4.67
C VAL A 23 0.34 6.70 -3.15
N HIS A 24 0.05 5.60 -2.47
CA HIS A 24 -0.07 5.58 -1.00
C HIS A 24 1.23 6.01 -0.31
N ALA A 25 2.36 5.46 -0.74
CA ALA A 25 3.67 5.79 -0.18
C ALA A 25 4.06 7.25 -0.43
N VAL A 26 3.81 7.76 -1.64
CA VAL A 26 4.08 9.16 -1.99
C VAL A 26 3.21 10.10 -1.18
N SER A 27 1.92 9.79 -0.95
CA SER A 27 1.04 10.60 -0.09
C SER A 27 1.61 10.79 1.32
N PHE A 28 2.18 9.74 1.93
CA PHE A 28 2.89 9.84 3.20
C PHE A 28 4.18 10.68 3.09
N LEU A 29 4.97 10.45 2.04
CA LEU A 29 6.24 11.16 1.85
C LEU A 29 6.05 12.66 1.65
N VAL A 30 5.00 13.11 0.98
CA VAL A 30 4.83 14.55 0.72
C VAL A 30 4.14 15.29 1.85
N ASP A 31 3.49 14.57 2.77
CA ASP A 31 2.66 15.14 3.84
C ASP A 31 3.35 16.25 4.66
N PRO A 32 4.62 16.10 5.09
CA PRO A 32 5.34 17.14 5.84
C PRO A 32 5.48 18.48 5.12
N TRP A 33 5.37 18.49 3.79
CA TRP A 33 5.52 19.68 2.96
C TRP A 33 4.18 20.36 2.63
N LEU A 34 3.05 19.78 3.05
CA LEU A 34 1.71 20.28 2.75
C LEU A 34 1.23 21.26 3.81
N MET A 35 1.62 22.53 3.66
CA MET A 35 1.33 23.58 4.65
C MET A 35 -0.08 24.19 4.56
N SER A 36 -0.88 23.81 3.56
CA SER A 36 -2.21 24.37 3.32
C SER A 36 -3.29 23.29 3.34
N SER A 37 -4.50 23.67 3.75
CA SER A 37 -5.61 22.75 4.00
C SER A 37 -6.05 21.98 2.77
N LEU A 38 -6.03 22.60 1.59
CA LEU A 38 -6.49 21.95 0.35
C LEU A 38 -5.51 20.86 -0.11
N PRO A 39 -4.19 21.10 -0.28
CA PRO A 39 -3.23 20.05 -0.59
C PRO A 39 -3.22 18.91 0.43
N LEU A 40 -3.34 19.23 1.72
CA LEU A 40 -3.41 18.22 2.78
C LEU A 40 -4.67 17.34 2.66
N ALA A 41 -5.83 17.96 2.39
CA ALA A 41 -7.08 17.24 2.16
C ALA A 41 -7.01 16.33 0.93
N VAL A 42 -6.38 16.81 -0.16
CA VAL A 42 -6.15 16.00 -1.37
C VAL A 42 -5.23 14.82 -1.06
N SER A 43 -4.09 15.05 -0.40
CA SER A 43 -3.15 13.99 -0.04
C SER A 43 -3.78 12.93 0.87
N THR A 44 -4.50 13.36 1.90
CA THR A 44 -5.20 12.46 2.83
C THR A 44 -6.28 11.66 2.12
N SER A 45 -7.05 12.29 1.22
CA SER A 45 -8.06 11.59 0.42
C SER A 45 -7.42 10.56 -0.51
N SER A 46 -6.30 10.91 -1.16
CA SER A 46 -5.51 9.98 -1.97
C SER A 46 -4.95 8.82 -1.15
N LEU A 47 -4.50 9.07 0.08
CA LEU A 47 -4.01 8.06 1.00
C LEU A 47 -5.10 7.04 1.35
N ILE A 48 -6.28 7.52 1.75
CA ILE A 48 -7.43 6.67 2.10
C ILE A 48 -7.94 5.89 0.88
N ALA A 49 -8.07 6.55 -0.27
CA ALA A 49 -8.55 5.94 -1.50
C ALA A 49 -7.59 4.85 -2.00
N SER A 50 -6.28 5.14 -2.04
CA SER A 50 -5.26 4.17 -2.45
C SER A 50 -5.15 2.99 -1.50
N GLY A 51 -5.23 3.23 -0.18
CA GLY A 51 -5.22 2.17 0.83
C GLY A 51 -6.42 1.25 0.71
N SER A 52 -7.63 1.80 0.56
CA SER A 52 -8.87 1.03 0.38
C SER A 52 -8.83 0.20 -0.90
N LEU A 53 -8.35 0.78 -1.99
CA LEU A 53 -8.21 0.08 -3.26
C LEU A 53 -7.17 -1.04 -3.20
N MET A 54 -6.06 -0.83 -2.49
CA MET A 54 -5.04 -1.86 -2.31
C MET A 54 -5.62 -3.13 -1.67
N TYR A 55 -6.47 -3.00 -0.64
CA TYR A 55 -7.14 -4.17 -0.03
C TYR A 55 -7.97 -4.94 -1.05
N ALA A 56 -8.80 -4.26 -1.84
CA ALA A 56 -9.63 -4.91 -2.88
C ALA A 56 -8.79 -5.62 -3.95
N LEU A 57 -7.68 -5.01 -4.39
CA LEU A 57 -6.78 -5.60 -5.39
C LEU A 57 -5.98 -6.80 -4.83
N VAL A 58 -5.59 -6.75 -3.56
CA VAL A 58 -4.93 -7.86 -2.86
C VAL A 58 -5.89 -9.04 -2.71
N ASP A 59 -7.14 -8.81 -2.31
CA ASP A 59 -8.14 -9.87 -2.19
C ASP A 59 -8.35 -10.59 -3.53
N ARG A 60 -8.46 -9.81 -4.61
CA ARG A 60 -8.51 -10.33 -5.97
C ARG A 60 -7.25 -11.11 -6.32
N GLN A 61 -6.06 -10.60 -5.99
CA GLN A 61 -4.79 -11.27 -6.28
C GLN A 61 -4.70 -12.64 -5.60
N VAL A 62 -5.15 -12.73 -4.35
CA VAL A 62 -5.16 -13.98 -3.58
C VAL A 62 -6.10 -14.98 -4.25
N ARG A 63 -7.30 -14.54 -4.65
CA ARG A 63 -8.25 -15.37 -5.39
C ARG A 63 -7.67 -15.87 -6.72
N ASP A 64 -7.07 -14.99 -7.51
CA ASP A 64 -6.52 -15.31 -8.84
C ASP A 64 -5.35 -16.32 -8.76
N VAL A 65 -4.58 -16.31 -7.66
CA VAL A 65 -3.41 -17.20 -7.48
C VAL A 65 -3.75 -18.51 -6.79
N TYR A 66 -4.58 -18.48 -5.75
CA TYR A 66 -4.80 -19.63 -4.85
C TYR A 66 -6.19 -20.26 -4.98
N GLY A 67 -7.09 -19.67 -5.77
CA GLY A 67 -8.48 -20.10 -5.85
C GLY A 67 -9.32 -19.61 -4.67
N ALA A 68 -10.65 -19.69 -4.81
CA ALA A 68 -11.59 -19.20 -3.80
C ALA A 68 -11.61 -20.07 -2.54
N GLU A 69 -11.34 -21.37 -2.68
CA GLU A 69 -11.41 -22.37 -1.61
C GLU A 69 -10.35 -22.14 -0.54
N ARG A 70 -9.19 -21.57 -0.93
CA ARG A 70 -8.06 -21.32 -0.04
C ARG A 70 -7.99 -19.89 0.48
N MET A 71 -8.87 -18.98 0.02
CA MET A 71 -8.83 -17.57 0.40
C MET A 71 -8.87 -17.35 1.91
N ALA A 72 -9.76 -18.05 2.63
CA ALA A 72 -9.88 -17.92 4.08
C ALA A 72 -8.58 -18.30 4.81
N SER A 73 -7.92 -19.38 4.36
CA SER A 73 -6.63 -19.82 4.92
C SER A 73 -5.52 -18.81 4.61
N CYS A 74 -5.46 -18.31 3.37
CA CYS A 74 -4.50 -17.28 2.96
C CYS A 74 -4.70 -15.98 3.76
N PHE A 75 -5.93 -15.49 3.92
CA PHE A 75 -6.20 -14.29 4.71
C PHE A 75 -5.94 -14.48 6.19
N GLY A 76 -6.20 -15.67 6.75
CA GLY A 76 -5.82 -16.00 8.12
C GLY A 76 -4.32 -15.88 8.32
N LEU A 77 -3.53 -16.47 7.42
CA LEU A 77 -2.07 -16.39 7.47
C LEU A 77 -1.56 -14.96 7.25
N MET A 78 -2.09 -14.24 6.26
CA MET A 78 -1.73 -12.83 6.02
C MET A 78 -2.07 -11.95 7.22
N SER A 79 -3.22 -12.16 7.85
CA SER A 79 -3.62 -11.43 9.05
C SER A 79 -2.70 -11.75 10.22
N PHE A 80 -2.35 -13.03 10.41
CA PHE A 80 -1.40 -13.44 11.44
C PHE A 80 -0.02 -12.79 11.24
N LEU A 81 0.52 -12.84 10.02
CA LEU A 81 1.83 -12.26 9.68
C LEU A 81 1.84 -10.72 9.76
N THR A 82 0.71 -10.06 9.47
CA THR A 82 0.61 -8.59 9.52
C THR A 82 0.22 -8.04 10.90
N SER A 83 -0.33 -8.87 11.79
CA SER A 83 -0.76 -8.45 13.13
C SER A 83 0.33 -7.75 13.95
N PRO A 84 1.58 -8.26 14.03
CA PRO A 84 2.64 -7.55 14.74
C PRO A 84 2.93 -6.17 14.15
N ALA A 85 2.97 -6.06 12.81
CA ALA A 85 3.18 -4.79 12.15
C ALA A 85 2.02 -3.80 12.39
N LYS A 86 0.77 -4.27 12.48
CA LYS A 86 -0.39 -3.44 12.83
C LYS A 86 -0.33 -2.94 14.28
N LEU A 87 0.07 -3.80 15.22
CA LEU A 87 0.25 -3.44 16.62
C LEU A 87 1.36 -2.40 16.78
N LEU A 88 2.51 -2.64 16.16
CA LEU A 88 3.63 -1.70 16.19
C LEU A 88 3.30 -0.41 15.43
N GLY A 89 2.59 -0.50 14.31
CA GLY A 89 2.22 0.65 13.48
C GLY A 89 1.40 1.70 14.21
N GLY A 90 0.56 1.32 15.17
CA GLY A 90 -0.18 2.27 16.02
C GLY A 90 0.69 3.00 17.04
N PHE A 91 1.80 2.39 17.46
CA PHE A 91 2.72 2.94 18.47
C PHE A 91 3.90 3.72 17.85
N MET A 92 4.41 3.25 16.72
CA MET A 92 5.63 3.74 16.08
C MET A 92 5.65 5.25 15.81
N PRO A 93 4.59 5.89 15.26
CA PRO A 93 4.61 7.34 15.01
C PRO A 93 4.78 8.17 16.30
N GLY A 94 4.12 7.76 17.38
CA GLY A 94 4.25 8.42 18.68
C GLY A 94 5.66 8.28 19.25
N TRP A 95 6.24 7.07 19.19
CA TRP A 95 7.61 6.86 19.65
C TRP A 95 8.65 7.65 18.82
N ILE A 96 8.45 7.77 17.50
CA ILE A 96 9.30 8.61 16.64
C ILE A 96 9.15 10.08 17.00
N TYR A 97 7.93 10.54 17.31
CA TYR A 97 7.71 11.89 17.79
C TYR A 97 8.43 12.13 19.13
N ASP A 98 8.32 11.22 20.09
CA ASP A 98 9.00 11.33 21.39
C ASP A 98 10.53 11.42 21.26
N ALA A 99 11.10 10.70 20.28
CA ALA A 99 12.54 10.70 20.03
C ALA A 99 13.05 11.91 19.23
N THR A 100 12.23 12.47 18.33
CA THR A 100 12.68 13.50 17.35
C THR A 100 12.01 14.86 17.50
N GLY A 101 10.91 14.94 18.24
CA GLY A 101 10.07 16.12 18.38
C GLY A 101 9.21 16.47 17.16
N SER A 102 9.19 15.63 16.11
CA SER A 102 8.45 15.91 14.87
C SER A 102 7.76 14.67 14.29
N TYR A 103 6.53 14.85 13.82
CA TYR A 103 5.78 13.84 13.07
C TYR A 103 6.24 13.71 11.61
N ASP A 104 6.98 14.70 11.10
CA ASP A 104 7.48 14.68 9.73
C ASP A 104 8.36 13.45 9.48
N ASN A 105 9.21 13.13 10.45
CA ASN A 105 10.05 11.94 10.42
C ASN A 105 9.23 10.65 10.39
N ALA A 106 8.12 10.61 11.13
CA ALA A 106 7.24 9.44 11.15
C ALA A 106 6.57 9.24 9.79
N PHE A 107 6.05 10.30 9.18
CA PHE A 107 5.44 10.22 7.84
C PHE A 107 6.45 9.83 6.76
N ILE A 108 7.67 10.38 6.81
CA ILE A 108 8.75 10.01 5.89
C ILE A 108 9.09 8.52 6.02
N ILE A 109 9.29 8.03 7.25
CA ILE A 109 9.63 6.63 7.50
C ILE A 109 8.51 5.71 6.99
N LEU A 110 7.24 6.02 7.29
CA LEU A 110 6.10 5.25 6.80
C LEU A 110 6.05 5.22 5.26
N GLY A 111 6.25 6.36 4.61
CA GLY A 111 6.33 6.46 3.16
C GLY A 111 7.45 5.60 2.56
N LEU A 112 8.65 5.63 3.15
CA LEU A 112 9.78 4.80 2.73
C LEU A 112 9.50 3.30 2.89
N THR A 113 8.84 2.89 3.97
CA THR A 113 8.46 1.46 4.14
C THR A 113 7.48 1.00 3.06
N GLY A 114 6.54 1.87 2.65
CA GLY A 114 5.64 1.60 1.54
C GLY A 114 6.38 1.43 0.19
N LEU A 115 7.37 2.28 -0.07
CA LEU A 115 8.24 2.14 -1.25
C LEU A 115 9.07 0.86 -1.22
N ALA A 116 9.62 0.50 -0.06
CA ALA A 116 10.36 -0.75 0.09
C ALA A 116 9.46 -1.97 -0.20
N ALA A 117 8.20 -1.95 0.23
CA ALA A 117 7.21 -2.97 -0.09
C ALA A 117 6.83 -3.03 -1.58
N ALA A 118 7.11 -1.99 -2.36
CA ALA A 118 6.87 -1.97 -3.81
C ALA A 118 7.97 -2.70 -4.61
N VAL A 119 9.15 -2.93 -4.04
CA VAL A 119 10.29 -3.57 -4.73
C VAL A 119 9.98 -4.99 -5.22
N PRO A 120 9.40 -5.91 -4.42
CA PRO A 120 9.05 -7.26 -4.90
C PRO A 120 8.05 -7.24 -6.05
N LEU A 121 7.10 -6.28 -6.03
CA LEU A 121 6.11 -6.11 -7.09
C LEU A 121 6.78 -5.61 -8.38
N ALA A 122 7.72 -4.66 -8.27
CA ALA A 122 8.50 -4.18 -9.41
C ALA A 122 9.31 -5.31 -10.06
N ILE A 123 9.98 -6.15 -9.25
CA ILE A 123 10.72 -7.33 -9.74
C ILE A 123 9.77 -8.28 -10.48
N LYS A 124 8.60 -8.59 -9.91
CA LYS A 124 7.61 -9.47 -10.55
C LYS A 124 7.11 -8.91 -11.89
N ILE A 125 6.84 -7.61 -11.96
CA ILE A 125 6.40 -6.94 -13.19
C ILE A 125 7.50 -7.00 -14.25
N HIS A 126 8.74 -6.72 -13.88
CA HIS A 126 9.87 -6.79 -14.79
C HIS A 126 10.07 -8.21 -15.33
N TYR A 127 10.07 -9.23 -14.46
CA TYR A 127 10.23 -10.61 -14.85
C TYR A 127 9.15 -11.06 -15.85
N HIS A 128 7.88 -10.72 -15.60
CA HIS A 128 6.78 -11.08 -16.49
C HIS A 128 6.89 -10.45 -17.89
N LYS A 129 7.46 -9.24 -18.00
CA LYS A 129 7.70 -8.57 -19.29
C LYS A 129 8.84 -9.20 -20.08
N VAL A 130 9.86 -9.75 -19.40
CA VAL A 130 11.03 -10.36 -20.05
C VAL A 130 10.72 -11.78 -20.57
N THR A 131 9.81 -12.51 -19.91
CA THR A 131 9.48 -13.90 -20.26
C THR A 131 8.34 -14.07 -21.28
N ARG A 132 7.77 -12.98 -21.81
CA ARG A 132 6.74 -12.99 -22.86
C ARG A 132 7.33 -12.44 -24.15
#